data_AF-A0A3B8UYN6-F1
#
_entry.id   AF-A0A3B8UYN6-F1
#
_cell.length_a   1.000
_cell.length_b   1.000
_cell.length_c   1.000
_cell.angle_alpha   90.00
_cell.angle_beta   90.00
_cell.angle_gamma   90.00
#
_symmetry.space_group_name_H-M   'P 1'
#
loop_
_entity.id
_entity.type
_entity.pdbx_description
1 polymer ?
#
loop_
_entity_poly.entity_id
_entity_poly.type
_entity_poly.pdbx_seq_one_letter_code
_entity_poly.pdbx_strand_id
1 'polypeptide(L)'
;MTERDHSSPEPEHRPTLHVMCERDVGLFSLLQQVVANIPWAQAEGRVPVAMFRDRCCYHVADGYRDRDNVWEYYFEPIDPRHPVERIDPAIVEAIDRDTPTWDDLGRIHGDAFVTAHFGDHPDLAGRSLHIPYLWDDPSDELRRATSMIIAKHVRPREHIRLEVNRFWREHLEGRPVIG
;
A
#
# COMPACT_ATOMS: atom_id res chain seq x y z
N MET A 1 19.66 5.93 52.30
CA MET A 1 18.80 5.02 51.52
C MET A 1 17.82 5.89 50.77
N THR A 2 18.03 6.07 49.48
CA THR A 2 17.09 6.73 48.57
C THR A 2 16.73 5.67 47.56
N GLU A 3 15.52 5.12 47.68
CA GLU A 3 14.93 4.20 46.71
C GLU A 3 14.82 4.94 45.38
N ARG A 4 15.49 4.40 44.36
CA ARG A 4 15.29 4.84 42.98
C ARG A 4 14.03 4.14 42.49
N ASP A 5 13.05 4.95 42.16
CA ASP A 5 11.84 4.54 41.47
C ASP A 5 12.22 3.91 40.14
N HIS A 6 12.08 2.60 40.04
CA HIS A 6 12.26 1.84 38.81
C HIS A 6 10.89 1.73 38.13
N SER A 7 10.35 2.84 37.63
CA SER A 7 9.31 2.76 36.62
C SER A 7 9.96 2.20 35.36
N SER A 8 9.75 0.92 35.06
CA SER A 8 10.03 0.38 33.74
C SER A 8 9.33 1.28 32.70
N PRO A 9 10.01 1.71 31.63
CA PRO A 9 9.33 2.47 30.59
C PRO A 9 8.16 1.63 30.07
N GLU A 10 6.97 2.24 29.98
CA GLU A 10 5.84 1.61 29.30
C GLU A 10 6.33 1.14 27.92
N PRO A 11 5.91 -0.06 27.46
CA PRO A 11 6.30 -0.53 26.14
C PRO A 11 5.88 0.52 25.13
N GLU A 12 6.88 1.13 24.48
CA GLU A 12 6.71 2.12 23.42
C GLU A 12 5.65 1.59 22.45
N HIS A 13 4.50 2.26 22.37
CA HIS A 13 3.36 1.79 21.58
C HIS A 13 3.81 1.65 20.13
N ARG A 14 3.93 0.41 19.67
CA ARG A 14 4.33 0.12 18.29
C ARG A 14 3.08 0.08 17.42
N PRO A 15 3.06 0.81 16.30
CA PRO A 15 1.91 0.82 15.42
C PRO A 15 1.67 -0.59 14.86
N THR A 16 0.43 -1.04 14.85
CA THR A 16 0.03 -2.30 14.22
C THR A 16 -0.33 -2.14 12.74
N LEU A 17 -0.65 -0.93 12.28
CA LEU A 17 -0.98 -0.66 10.88
C LEU A 17 0.20 -0.03 10.13
N HIS A 18 0.31 -0.36 8.84
CA HIS A 18 1.20 0.27 7.88
C HIS A 18 0.37 0.86 6.74
N VAL A 19 -0.01 2.12 6.89
CA VAL A 19 -0.91 2.83 5.97
C VAL A 19 -0.09 3.52 4.88
N MET A 20 -0.37 3.18 3.63
CA MET A 20 0.21 3.79 2.45
C MET A 20 -0.76 4.83 1.88
N CYS A 21 -0.37 6.09 1.89
CA CYS A 21 -1.12 7.21 1.29
C CYS A 21 -0.76 7.38 -0.18
N GLU A 22 -1.68 7.92 -0.97
CA GLU A 22 -1.50 8.13 -2.40
C GLU A 22 -0.41 9.14 -2.76
N ARG A 23 0.00 9.06 -4.01
CA ARG A 23 0.70 10.11 -4.73
C ARG A 23 -0.11 10.49 -5.98
N ASP A 24 0.08 11.70 -6.47
CA ASP A 24 -0.52 12.12 -7.74
C ASP A 24 0.28 11.54 -8.93
N VAL A 25 0.08 10.25 -9.17
CA VAL A 25 0.77 9.44 -10.21
C VAL A 25 -0.19 8.42 -10.81
N GLY A 26 0.21 7.79 -11.92
CA GLY A 26 -0.58 6.75 -12.57
C GLY A 26 -0.76 5.49 -11.72
N LEU A 27 -1.79 4.70 -12.03
CA LEU A 27 -2.19 3.51 -11.27
C LEU A 27 -1.05 2.49 -11.09
N PHE A 28 -0.21 2.32 -12.10
CA PHE A 28 0.91 1.38 -12.00
C PHE A 28 1.98 1.83 -10.99
N SER A 29 2.26 3.13 -10.90
CA SER A 29 3.16 3.67 -9.88
C SER A 29 2.60 3.52 -8.48
N LEU A 30 1.28 3.70 -8.31
CA LEU A 30 0.60 3.42 -7.03
C LEU A 30 0.67 1.93 -6.65
N LEU A 31 0.50 1.03 -7.63
CA LEU A 31 0.68 -0.41 -7.42
C LEU A 31 2.11 -0.73 -6.99
N GLN A 32 3.12 -0.16 -7.66
CA GLN A 32 4.53 -0.31 -7.29
C GLN A 32 4.78 0.17 -5.86
N GLN A 33 4.21 1.32 -5.47
CA GLN A 33 4.29 1.82 -4.10
C GLN A 33 3.80 0.78 -3.09
N VAL A 34 2.62 0.20 -3.32
CA VAL A 34 2.05 -0.79 -2.41
C VAL A 34 2.94 -2.04 -2.32
N VAL A 35 3.33 -2.58 -3.47
CA VAL A 35 4.16 -3.79 -3.55
C VAL A 35 5.52 -3.58 -2.87
N ALA A 36 6.13 -2.40 -3.03
CA ALA A 36 7.42 -2.05 -2.43
C ALA A 36 7.37 -2.01 -0.89
N ASN A 37 6.26 -1.54 -0.32
CA ASN A 37 6.10 -1.34 1.12
C ASN A 37 5.57 -2.58 1.87
N ILE A 38 4.92 -3.55 1.19
CA ILE A 38 4.41 -4.77 1.86
C ILE A 38 5.51 -5.53 2.63
N PRO A 39 6.70 -5.81 2.06
CA PRO A 39 7.75 -6.50 2.81
C PRO A 39 8.23 -5.71 4.03
N TRP A 40 8.27 -4.39 3.93
CA TRP A 40 8.63 -3.53 5.04
C TRP A 40 7.58 -3.59 6.15
N ALA A 41 6.29 -3.48 5.81
CA ALA A 41 5.21 -3.67 6.77
C ALA A 41 5.31 -5.02 7.49
N GLN A 42 5.54 -6.10 6.74
CA GLN A 42 5.66 -7.46 7.27
C GLN A 42 6.87 -7.65 8.19
N ALA A 43 8.04 -7.11 7.80
CA ALA A 43 9.25 -7.17 8.61
C ALA A 43 9.07 -6.48 9.97
N GLU A 44 8.19 -5.48 10.01
CA GLU A 44 7.87 -4.69 11.20
C GLU A 44 6.67 -5.24 11.99
N GLY A 45 6.09 -6.37 11.55
CA GLY A 45 4.91 -6.95 12.20
C GLY A 45 3.63 -6.13 12.03
N ARG A 46 3.56 -5.26 11.02
CA ARG A 46 2.43 -4.37 10.76
C ARG A 46 1.55 -4.90 9.62
N VAL A 47 0.27 -4.55 9.65
CA VAL A 47 -0.69 -4.89 8.60
C VAL A 47 -0.66 -3.81 7.51
N PRO A 48 -0.32 -4.13 6.26
CA PRO A 48 -0.32 -3.17 5.17
C PRO A 48 -1.75 -2.79 4.75
N VAL A 49 -2.01 -1.48 4.63
CA VAL A 49 -3.29 -0.92 4.16
C VAL A 49 -3.00 0.20 3.17
N ALA A 50 -3.60 0.17 1.97
CA ALA A 50 -3.51 1.27 1.01
C ALA A 50 -4.75 2.16 1.16
N MET A 51 -4.54 3.39 1.63
CA MET A 51 -5.57 4.40 1.83
C MET A 51 -5.31 5.55 0.85
N PHE A 52 -5.87 5.43 -0.35
CA PHE A 52 -5.72 6.37 -1.45
C PHE A 52 -6.96 7.25 -1.59
N ARG A 53 -6.81 8.54 -1.32
CA ARG A 53 -7.90 9.50 -1.21
C ARG A 53 -7.86 10.57 -2.30
N ASP A 54 -8.30 11.78 -1.99
CA ASP A 54 -8.62 12.86 -2.92
C ASP A 54 -7.43 13.49 -3.65
N ARG A 55 -6.19 13.17 -3.25
CA ARG A 55 -4.97 13.56 -3.99
C ARG A 55 -4.57 12.56 -5.07
N CYS A 56 -5.37 11.52 -5.27
CA CYS A 56 -5.20 10.58 -6.37
C CYS A 56 -6.02 11.02 -7.57
N CYS A 57 -5.43 11.06 -8.76
CA CYS A 57 -6.13 11.48 -9.99
C CYS A 57 -7.34 10.60 -10.38
N TYR A 58 -7.48 9.41 -9.78
CA TYR A 58 -8.60 8.50 -9.98
C TYR A 58 -9.73 8.65 -8.95
N HIS A 59 -9.58 9.55 -7.97
CA HIS A 59 -10.58 9.77 -6.93
C HIS A 59 -11.88 10.36 -7.49
N VAL A 60 -13.00 9.89 -6.96
CA VAL A 60 -14.35 10.39 -7.29
C VAL A 60 -15.01 10.81 -5.98
N ALA A 61 -15.56 12.03 -5.94
CA ALA A 61 -16.07 12.65 -4.71
C ALA A 61 -17.18 11.83 -4.02
N ASP A 62 -18.08 11.22 -4.79
CA ASP A 62 -19.17 10.37 -4.28
C ASP A 62 -18.74 8.90 -4.08
N GLY A 63 -17.45 8.61 -4.27
CA GLY A 63 -16.92 7.26 -4.30
C GLY A 63 -17.19 6.52 -5.60
N TYR A 64 -16.77 5.26 -5.65
CA TYR A 64 -17.00 4.35 -6.78
C TYR A 64 -17.41 2.97 -6.28
N ARG A 65 -18.62 2.53 -6.64
CA ARG A 65 -19.19 1.22 -6.27
C ARG A 65 -19.09 0.91 -4.77
N ASP A 66 -19.65 1.81 -3.96
CA ASP A 66 -19.72 1.71 -2.50
C ASP A 66 -18.35 1.74 -1.80
N ARG A 67 -17.38 2.43 -2.41
CA ARG A 67 -16.04 2.64 -1.87
C ARG A 67 -15.64 4.10 -1.99
N ASP A 68 -14.92 4.59 -1.00
CA ASP A 68 -14.36 5.95 -0.92
C ASP A 68 -12.82 5.96 -1.05
N ASN A 69 -12.19 4.78 -1.03
CA ASN A 69 -10.75 4.58 -1.22
C ASN A 69 -10.42 4.10 -2.65
N VAL A 70 -9.54 4.83 -3.35
CA VAL A 70 -9.15 4.54 -4.74
C VAL A 70 -8.49 3.17 -4.93
N TRP A 71 -7.66 2.71 -3.99
CA TRP A 71 -7.12 1.34 -4.06
C TRP A 71 -8.25 0.32 -4.16
N GLU A 72 -9.26 0.53 -3.30
CA GLU A 72 -10.47 -0.27 -3.23
C GLU A 72 -11.48 0.00 -4.36
N TYR A 73 -11.21 0.89 -5.33
CA TYR A 73 -12.00 0.93 -6.56
C TYR A 73 -11.63 -0.24 -7.48
N TYR A 74 -10.34 -0.56 -7.53
CA TYR A 74 -9.76 -1.52 -8.47
C TYR A 74 -9.41 -2.87 -7.83
N PHE A 75 -8.99 -2.86 -6.57
CA PHE A 75 -8.50 -4.04 -5.87
C PHE A 75 -9.31 -4.35 -4.60
N GLU A 76 -9.22 -5.59 -4.13
CA GLU A 76 -9.63 -5.95 -2.77
C GLU A 76 -8.65 -5.35 -1.74
N PRO A 77 -9.04 -5.23 -0.45
CA PRO A 77 -8.12 -4.89 0.61
C PRO A 77 -6.89 -5.81 0.62
N ILE A 78 -5.71 -5.25 0.91
CA ILE A 78 -4.43 -5.99 0.95
C ILE A 78 -4.51 -7.14 1.96
N ASP A 79 -5.07 -6.87 3.14
CA ASP A 79 -5.56 -7.87 4.09
C ASP A 79 -7.09 -7.73 4.21
N PRO A 80 -7.90 -8.74 3.83
CA PRO A 80 -9.36 -8.69 3.91
C PRO A 80 -9.93 -8.42 5.31
N ARG A 81 -9.12 -8.62 6.36
CA ARG A 81 -9.52 -8.34 7.75
C ARG A 81 -9.32 -6.87 8.13
N HIS A 82 -8.61 -6.10 7.30
CA HIS A 82 -8.28 -4.69 7.55
C HIS A 82 -8.53 -3.84 6.29
N PRO A 83 -9.78 -3.77 5.79
CA PRO A 83 -10.17 -2.75 4.82
C PRO A 83 -10.01 -1.34 5.40
N VAL A 84 -9.92 -0.32 4.54
CA VAL A 84 -9.74 1.07 4.98
C VAL A 84 -10.86 1.54 5.92
N GLU A 85 -12.10 1.09 5.68
CA GLU A 85 -13.28 1.39 6.51
C GLU A 85 -13.13 0.96 8.00
N ARG A 86 -12.14 0.12 8.34
CA ARG A 86 -11.86 -0.31 9.72
C ARG A 86 -10.78 0.52 10.42
N ILE A 87 -10.12 1.43 9.73
CA ILE A 87 -9.17 2.34 10.37
C ILE A 87 -9.95 3.28 11.30
N ASP A 88 -9.42 3.52 12.50
CA ASP A 88 -10.01 4.45 13.46
C ASP A 88 -10.18 5.85 12.81
N PRO A 89 -11.39 6.44 12.80
CA PRO A 89 -11.62 7.77 12.24
C PRO A 89 -10.68 8.86 12.77
N ALA A 90 -10.25 8.76 14.04
CA ALA A 90 -9.30 9.72 14.61
C ALA A 90 -7.89 9.59 14.00
N ILE A 91 -7.49 8.38 13.60
CA ILE A 91 -6.24 8.15 12.84
C ILE A 91 -6.40 8.73 11.45
N VAL A 92 -7.54 8.51 10.79
CA VAL A 92 -7.82 9.09 9.46
C VAL A 92 -7.77 10.62 9.50
N GLU A 93 -8.41 11.26 10.48
CA GLU A 93 -8.36 12.72 10.66
C GLU A 93 -6.94 13.22 10.98
N ALA A 94 -6.13 12.45 11.71
CA ALA A 94 -4.73 12.80 11.94
C ALA A 94 -3.91 12.74 10.64
N ILE A 95 -4.14 11.73 9.80
CA ILE A 95 -3.49 11.61 8.49
C ILE A 95 -3.88 12.76 7.57
N ASP A 96 -5.17 13.13 7.52
CA ASP A 96 -5.65 14.23 6.67
C ASP A 96 -5.03 15.59 7.09
N ARG A 97 -4.73 15.77 8.38
CA ARG A 97 -4.10 17.00 8.91
C ARG A 97 -2.59 17.05 8.73
N ASP A 98 -1.91 15.91 8.81
CA ASP A 98 -0.45 15.80 8.72
C ASP A 98 -0.05 14.61 7.84
N THR A 99 -0.32 14.75 6.55
CA THR A 99 -0.05 13.66 5.61
C THR A 99 1.43 13.62 5.24
N PRO A 100 2.11 12.45 5.35
CA PRO A 100 3.48 12.32 4.86
C PRO A 100 3.60 12.64 3.36
N THR A 101 4.72 13.28 3.02
CA THR A 101 5.13 13.54 1.64
C THR A 101 5.98 12.39 1.09
N TRP A 102 6.36 12.45 -0.18
CA TRP A 102 7.09 11.38 -0.85
C TRP A 102 8.56 11.25 -0.41
N ASP A 103 9.11 12.29 0.19
CA ASP A 103 10.47 12.37 0.75
C ASP A 103 10.51 11.98 2.24
N ASP A 104 9.36 11.96 2.91
CA ASP A 104 9.25 11.45 4.28
C ASP A 104 9.27 9.91 4.28
N LEU A 105 10.07 9.33 5.17
CA LEU A 105 10.01 7.88 5.43
C LEU A 105 8.61 7.46 5.90
N GLY A 106 8.00 8.29 6.74
CA GLY A 106 6.66 8.13 7.28
C GLY A 106 6.53 8.69 8.69
N ARG A 107 5.30 8.71 9.21
CA ARG A 107 4.92 9.30 10.49
C ARG A 107 4.04 8.33 11.28
N ILE A 108 4.03 8.46 12.60
CA ILE A 108 3.15 7.65 13.46
C ILE A 108 1.94 8.50 13.86
N HIS A 109 0.75 7.98 13.56
CA HIS A 109 -0.53 8.55 13.93
C HIS A 109 -1.32 7.50 14.72
N GLY A 110 -1.23 7.55 16.05
CA GLY A 110 -1.80 6.53 16.93
C GLY A 110 -1.21 5.15 16.66
N ASP A 111 -2.06 4.18 16.29
CA ASP A 111 -1.67 2.81 15.99
C ASP A 111 -1.24 2.59 14.53
N ALA A 112 -1.13 3.66 13.73
CA ALA A 112 -0.72 3.58 12.33
C ALA A 112 0.66 4.21 12.11
N PHE A 113 1.53 3.46 11.44
CA PHE A 113 2.64 4.05 10.70
C PHE A 113 2.15 4.40 9.31
N VAL A 114 2.38 5.64 8.88
CA VAL A 114 1.81 6.20 7.66
C VAL A 114 2.93 6.67 6.75
N THR A 115 2.90 6.31 5.47
CA THR A 115 3.93 6.68 4.49
C THR A 115 3.33 6.95 3.11
N ALA A 116 3.96 7.82 2.33
CA ALA A 116 3.69 7.98 0.89
C ALA A 116 4.91 7.60 0.03
N HIS A 117 5.91 6.94 0.60
CA HIS A 117 7.18 6.65 -0.06
C HIS A 117 7.09 5.45 -1.02
N PHE A 118 7.87 5.43 -2.10
CA PHE A 118 7.99 4.27 -3.00
C PHE A 118 8.87 3.12 -2.46
N GLY A 119 9.26 3.18 -1.18
CA GLY A 119 10.20 2.23 -0.60
C GLY A 119 11.67 2.42 -1.01
N ASP A 120 12.04 3.41 -1.82
CA ASP A 120 13.42 3.68 -2.24
C ASP A 120 14.26 4.53 -1.25
N HIS A 121 13.78 4.71 -0.01
CA HIS A 121 14.46 5.52 0.99
C HIS A 121 15.77 4.81 1.42
N PRO A 122 16.90 5.52 1.61
CA PRO A 122 18.14 4.91 2.05
C PRO A 122 18.01 4.04 3.31
N ASP A 123 17.20 4.48 4.28
CA ASP A 123 16.93 3.75 5.54
C ASP A 123 16.09 2.46 5.37
N LEU A 124 15.58 2.22 4.16
CA LEU A 124 14.82 1.02 3.81
C LEU A 124 15.63 0.00 3.03
N ALA A 125 16.94 0.22 2.84
CA ALA A 125 17.82 -0.73 2.18
C ALA A 125 17.68 -2.14 2.79
N GLY A 126 17.24 -3.10 1.97
CA GLY A 126 17.00 -4.48 2.37
C GLY A 126 15.71 -4.75 3.16
N ARG A 127 14.87 -3.73 3.39
CA ARG A 127 13.59 -3.83 4.13
C ARG A 127 12.37 -3.66 3.22
N SER A 128 12.46 -2.79 2.23
CA SER A 128 11.50 -2.63 1.14
C SER A 128 12.01 -3.27 -0.15
N LEU A 129 11.14 -3.40 -1.16
CA LEU A 129 11.62 -3.65 -2.52
C LEU A 129 11.89 -2.33 -3.23
N HIS A 130 13.15 -2.09 -3.55
CA HIS A 130 13.53 -1.01 -4.46
C HIS A 130 13.17 -1.40 -5.90
N ILE A 131 11.99 -0.98 -6.36
CA ILE A 131 11.51 -1.20 -7.72
C ILE A 131 11.99 -0.04 -8.60
N PRO A 132 12.90 -0.27 -9.58
CA PRO A 132 13.33 0.78 -10.49
C PRO A 132 12.13 1.33 -11.26
N TYR A 133 12.00 2.66 -11.28
CA TYR A 133 11.04 3.38 -12.11
C TYR A 133 11.73 4.17 -13.24
N LEU A 134 13.05 4.04 -13.34
CA LEU A 134 13.88 4.54 -14.45
C LEU A 134 14.28 3.38 -15.37
N TRP A 135 15.16 3.66 -16.32
CA TRP A 135 15.51 2.81 -17.47
C TRP A 135 16.27 1.51 -17.15
N ASP A 136 16.55 1.21 -15.89
CA ASP A 136 17.27 0.00 -15.53
C ASP A 136 16.33 -1.20 -15.47
N ASP A 137 16.65 -2.22 -16.27
CA ASP A 137 15.90 -3.46 -16.26
C ASP A 137 16.00 -4.13 -14.87
N PRO A 138 14.88 -4.44 -14.19
CA PRO A 138 14.94 -5.11 -12.90
C PRO A 138 15.50 -6.53 -13.05
N SER A 139 16.29 -6.94 -12.06
CA SER A 139 16.86 -8.29 -12.01
C SER A 139 15.78 -9.36 -11.94
N ASP A 140 16.09 -10.57 -12.41
CA ASP A 140 15.16 -11.71 -12.33
C ASP A 140 14.72 -12.02 -10.90
N GLU A 141 15.61 -11.80 -9.92
CA GLU A 141 15.30 -11.96 -8.50
C GLU A 141 14.24 -10.97 -8.05
N LEU A 142 14.40 -9.68 -8.39
CA LEU A 142 13.43 -8.64 -8.06
C LEU A 142 12.08 -8.91 -8.75
N ARG A 143 12.09 -9.35 -10.02
CA ARG A 143 10.88 -9.73 -10.76
C ARG A 143 10.14 -10.88 -10.06
N ARG A 144 10.84 -11.93 -9.63
CA ARG A 144 10.25 -13.06 -8.90
C ARG A 144 9.68 -12.63 -7.54
N ALA A 145 10.44 -11.86 -6.77
CA ALA A 145 10.00 -11.38 -5.45
C ALA A 145 8.73 -10.51 -5.56
N THR A 146 8.74 -9.56 -6.51
CA THR A 146 7.59 -8.69 -6.81
C THR A 146 6.37 -9.52 -7.23
N SER A 147 6.55 -10.48 -8.15
CA SER A 147 5.47 -11.35 -8.63
C SER A 147 4.82 -12.15 -7.49
N MET A 148 5.61 -12.68 -6.56
CA MET A 148 5.08 -13.39 -5.38
C MET A 148 4.25 -12.49 -4.47
N ILE A 149 4.67 -11.25 -4.26
CA ILE A 149 3.90 -10.28 -3.45
C ILE A 149 2.59 -9.93 -4.16
N ILE A 150 2.64 -9.61 -5.45
CA ILE A 150 1.46 -9.30 -6.26
C ILE A 150 0.47 -10.46 -6.20
N ALA A 151 0.91 -11.69 -6.51
CA ALA A 151 0.04 -12.86 -6.52
C ALA A 151 -0.64 -13.13 -5.17
N LYS A 152 0.03 -12.79 -4.06
CA LYS A 152 -0.50 -13.02 -2.71
C LYS A 152 -1.45 -11.91 -2.24
N HIS A 153 -1.13 -10.66 -2.55
CA HIS A 153 -1.70 -9.49 -1.89
C HIS A 153 -2.54 -8.58 -2.80
N VAL A 154 -2.35 -8.65 -4.11
CA VAL A 154 -3.03 -7.77 -5.07
C VAL A 154 -4.09 -8.58 -5.81
N ARG A 155 -5.36 -8.29 -5.51
CA ARG A 155 -6.50 -8.99 -6.11
C ARG A 155 -7.41 -7.99 -6.79
N PRO A 156 -7.46 -7.95 -8.13
CA PRO A 156 -8.43 -7.11 -8.83
C PRO A 156 -9.84 -7.51 -8.43
N ARG A 157 -10.74 -6.52 -8.31
CA ARG A 157 -12.14 -6.79 -7.93
C ARG A 157 -12.83 -7.69 -8.93
N GLU A 158 -13.79 -8.47 -8.43
CA GLU A 158 -14.50 -9.49 -9.20
C GLU A 158 -15.06 -8.93 -10.52
N HIS A 159 -15.73 -7.78 -10.50
CA HIS A 159 -16.30 -7.18 -11.70
C HIS A 159 -15.26 -6.87 -12.78
N ILE A 160 -14.07 -6.39 -12.39
CA ILE A 160 -12.94 -6.13 -13.31
C ILE A 160 -12.44 -7.45 -13.88
N ARG A 161 -12.27 -8.46 -13.04
CA ARG A 161 -11.85 -9.81 -13.48
C ARG A 161 -12.84 -10.41 -14.48
N LEU A 162 -14.14 -10.28 -14.22
CA LEU A 162 -15.19 -10.77 -15.10
C LEU A 162 -15.17 -10.06 -16.45
N GLU A 163 -14.96 -8.74 -16.45
CA GLU A 163 -14.86 -7.93 -17.67
C GLU A 163 -13.62 -8.29 -18.49
N VAL A 164 -12.45 -8.41 -17.85
CA VAL A 164 -11.19 -8.84 -18.51
C VAL A 164 -11.33 -10.25 -19.09
N ASN A 165 -11.91 -11.19 -18.34
CA ASN A 165 -12.13 -12.56 -18.81
C ASN A 165 -13.14 -12.64 -19.96
N ARG A 166 -14.12 -11.73 -19.98
CA ARG A 166 -15.05 -11.61 -21.10
C ARG A 166 -14.33 -11.07 -22.33
N PHE A 167 -13.59 -9.97 -22.19
CA PHE A 167 -12.82 -9.37 -23.27
C PHE A 167 -11.83 -10.37 -23.88
N TRP A 168 -11.12 -11.13 -23.03
CA TRP A 168 -10.19 -12.17 -23.47
C TRP A 168 -10.87 -13.20 -24.37
N ARG A 169 -11.99 -13.79 -23.92
CA ARG A 169 -12.75 -14.80 -24.69
C ARG A 169 -13.29 -14.25 -26.00
N GLU A 170 -13.75 -13.00 -26.00
CA GLU A 170 -14.36 -12.38 -27.18
C GLU A 170 -13.33 -11.96 -28.24
N HIS A 171 -12.11 -11.61 -27.83
CA HIS A 171 -11.17 -10.92 -28.73
C HIS A 171 -9.78 -11.54 -28.87
N LEU A 172 -9.32 -12.27 -27.86
CA LEU A 172 -7.92 -12.71 -27.75
C LEU A 172 -7.75 -14.24 -27.73
N GLU A 173 -8.76 -14.98 -27.26
CA GLU A 173 -8.69 -16.43 -27.14
C GLU A 173 -8.37 -17.11 -28.48
N GLY A 174 -7.38 -18.01 -28.46
CA GLY A 174 -6.89 -18.71 -29.64
C GLY A 174 -6.00 -17.89 -30.58
N ARG A 175 -5.63 -16.65 -30.23
CA ARG A 175 -4.78 -15.78 -31.05
C ARG A 175 -3.41 -15.53 -30.38
N PRO A 176 -2.32 -15.41 -31.14
CA PRO A 176 -1.07 -14.89 -30.60
C PRO A 176 -1.25 -13.41 -30.24
N VAL A 177 -0.90 -13.04 -29.01
CA VAL A 177 -0.97 -11.67 -28.50
C VAL A 177 0.43 -11.24 -28.07
N ILE A 178 0.88 -10.08 -28.57
CA ILE A 178 2.09 -9.39 -28.11
C ILE A 178 1.60 -8.06 -27.56
N GLY A 179 1.83 -7.83 -26.27
CA GLY A 179 1.47 -6.62 -25.53
C GLY A 179 2.71 -5.83 -25.15
#